data_AF-A0A493SUF6-F1
#
_entry.id   AF-A0A493SUF6-F1
#
_cell.length_a   1.000
_cell.length_b   1.000
_cell.length_c   1.000
_cell.angle_alpha   90.00
_cell.angle_beta   90.00
_cell.angle_gamma   90.00
#
_symmetry.space_group_name_H-M   'P 1'
#
loop_
_entity.id
_entity.type
_entity.pdbx_description
1 polymer ?
#
loop_
_entity_poly.entity_id
_entity_poly.type
_entity_poly.pdbx_seq_one_letter_code
_entity_poly.pdbx_strand_id
1 'polypeptide(L)'
;MVLLKGFGPDGFRFFTNRQSRKGRELDSNPFASLVFYWEPLNRQVRIEGSVRRLSEEESEQYFHSRPRSSQIGAVASRQSSVIPNREYLMQRNAELEQKYRDVPVPKPEDWGGYILQPDVVEFWQGQTSRLHDRIVFRRLRDGAEPPGPMTRRGEGEWVFERLAP
;
A
#
# COMPACT_ATOMS: atom_id res chain seq x y z
N MET A 1 5.45 0.38 -8.53
CA MET A 1 5.60 1.12 -7.26
C MET A 1 4.27 1.75 -6.87
N VAL A 2 4.03 1.96 -5.58
CA VAL A 2 2.89 2.70 -5.01
C VAL A 2 3.39 3.66 -3.93
N LEU A 3 2.55 4.59 -3.48
CA LEU A 3 2.88 5.51 -2.39
C LEU A 3 2.08 5.15 -1.14
N LEU A 4 2.75 5.11 0.01
CA LEU A 4 2.08 5.05 1.31
C LEU A 4 1.35 6.37 1.57
N LYS A 5 0.08 6.30 1.98
CA LYS A 5 -0.81 7.47 2.18
C LYS A 5 -1.39 7.56 3.59
N GLY A 6 -0.79 6.85 4.53
CA GLY A 6 -1.15 6.86 5.95
C GLY A 6 -0.77 5.54 6.59
N PHE A 7 -0.41 5.56 7.86
CA PHE A 7 -0.15 4.36 8.64
C PHE A 7 -0.52 4.59 10.11
N GLY A 8 -0.80 3.51 10.84
CA GLY A 8 -1.14 3.53 12.26
C GLY A 8 -1.39 2.12 12.79
N PRO A 9 -2.00 1.98 13.98
CA PRO A 9 -2.32 0.67 14.57
C PRO A 9 -3.15 -0.22 13.65
N ASP A 10 -4.01 0.38 12.83
CA ASP A 10 -4.89 -0.33 11.88
C ASP A 10 -4.17 -0.83 10.62
N GLY A 11 -2.94 -0.36 10.35
CA GLY A 11 -2.13 -0.79 9.21
C GLY A 11 -1.72 0.32 8.23
N PHE A 12 -1.34 -0.08 7.02
CA PHE A 12 -0.68 0.75 6.00
C PHE A 12 -1.61 1.03 4.82
N ARG A 13 -1.96 2.30 4.60
CA ARG A 13 -2.95 2.72 3.61
C ARG A 13 -2.32 3.11 2.28
N PHE A 14 -2.92 2.66 1.18
CA PHE A 14 -2.57 3.06 -0.18
C PHE A 14 -3.82 3.10 -1.06
N PHE A 15 -3.76 3.86 -2.16
CA PHE A 15 -4.91 4.08 -3.03
C PHE A 15 -4.59 3.68 -4.48
N THR A 16 -5.57 3.11 -5.17
CA THR A 16 -5.42 2.61 -6.54
C THR A 16 -6.77 2.52 -7.23
N ASN A 17 -6.76 2.22 -8.53
CA ASN A 17 -7.94 1.72 -9.21
C ASN A 17 -8.10 0.21 -8.90
N ARG A 18 -9.28 -0.20 -8.42
CA ARG A 18 -9.67 -1.56 -8.03
C ARG A 18 -9.82 -2.50 -9.24
N GLN A 19 -10.10 -1.97 -10.44
CA GLN A 19 -10.09 -2.73 -11.68
C GLN A 19 -8.68 -2.90 -12.29
N SER A 20 -7.66 -2.25 -11.73
CA SER A 20 -6.28 -2.48 -12.15
C SER A 20 -5.84 -3.93 -11.93
N ARG A 21 -4.72 -4.34 -12.54
CA ARG A 21 -4.16 -5.69 -12.32
C ARG A 21 -4.03 -6.02 -10.81
N LYS A 22 -3.41 -5.11 -10.04
CA LYS A 22 -3.21 -5.32 -8.59
C LYS A 22 -4.53 -5.30 -7.81
N GLY A 23 -5.49 -4.48 -8.22
CA GLY A 23 -6.79 -4.40 -7.55
C GLY A 23 -7.55 -5.72 -7.67
N ARG A 24 -7.60 -6.29 -8.88
CA ARG A 24 -8.19 -7.61 -9.12
C ARG A 24 -7.49 -8.72 -8.34
N GLU A 25 -6.16 -8.72 -8.30
CA GLU A 25 -5.39 -9.68 -7.51
C GLU A 25 -5.73 -9.57 -6.01
N LEU A 26 -5.71 -8.37 -5.44
CA LEU A 26 -6.04 -8.13 -4.02
C LEU A 26 -7.48 -8.49 -3.67
N ASP A 27 -8.42 -8.25 -4.58
CA ASP A 27 -9.82 -8.61 -4.36
C ASP A 27 -10.04 -10.12 -4.40
N SER A 28 -9.25 -10.85 -5.20
CA SER A 28 -9.30 -12.32 -5.28
C SER A 28 -8.48 -13.04 -4.20
N ASN A 29 -7.41 -12.40 -3.73
CA ASN A 29 -6.46 -12.92 -2.78
C ASN A 29 -5.97 -11.76 -1.90
N PRO A 30 -6.62 -11.51 -0.73
CA PRO A 30 -6.44 -10.31 0.07
C PRO A 30 -5.17 -10.36 0.94
N PHE A 31 -4.04 -10.69 0.34
CA PHE A 31 -2.73 -10.74 1.00
C PHE A 31 -1.71 -9.98 0.16
N ALA A 32 -0.83 -9.25 0.83
CA ALA A 32 0.22 -8.50 0.16
C ALA A 32 1.46 -8.34 1.02
N SER A 33 2.53 -7.89 0.36
CA SER A 33 3.77 -7.46 0.99
C SER A 33 4.16 -6.07 0.49
N LEU A 34 4.71 -5.25 1.38
CA LEU A 34 5.29 -3.94 1.07
C LEU A 34 6.79 -3.99 1.32
N VAL A 35 7.54 -3.28 0.48
CA VAL A 35 8.99 -3.07 0.67
C VAL A 35 9.27 -1.57 0.60
N PHE A 36 9.80 -1.04 1.69
CA PHE A 36 10.39 0.29 1.74
C PHE A 36 11.90 0.13 1.68
N TYR A 37 12.54 0.79 0.73
CA TYR A 37 13.99 0.77 0.60
C TYR A 37 14.52 2.20 0.59
N TRP A 38 15.38 2.50 1.55
CA TRP A 38 16.04 3.79 1.69
C TRP A 38 17.53 3.58 1.51
N GLU A 39 17.96 3.66 0.25
CA GLU A 39 19.36 3.43 -0.16
C GLU A 39 20.35 4.29 0.64
N PRO A 40 20.15 5.62 0.82
CA PRO A 40 21.13 6.44 1.54
C PRO A 40 21.28 6.07 3.02
N LEU A 41 20.28 5.38 3.58
CA LEU A 41 20.26 4.93 4.97
C LEU A 41 20.76 3.49 5.12
N ASN A 42 20.97 2.78 4.01
CA ASN A 42 21.17 1.33 4.00
C ASN A 42 20.09 0.60 4.81
N ARG A 43 18.82 0.96 4.60
CA ARG A 43 17.68 0.41 5.35
C ARG A 43 16.62 -0.16 4.43
N GLN A 44 16.03 -1.28 4.87
CA GLN A 44 14.87 -1.87 4.26
C GLN A 44 13.84 -2.21 5.33
N VAL A 45 12.56 -1.98 5.03
CA VAL A 45 11.44 -2.44 5.85
C VAL A 45 10.53 -3.29 4.98
N ARG A 46 10.28 -4.54 5.39
CA ARG A 46 9.28 -5.42 4.77
C ARG A 46 8.07 -5.51 5.68
N ILE A 47 6.88 -5.47 5.10
CA ILE A 47 5.63 -5.63 5.84
C ILE A 47 4.79 -6.65 5.07
N GLU A 48 4.22 -7.62 5.78
CA GLU A 48 3.36 -8.64 5.19
C GLU A 48 2.06 -8.73 6.00
N GLY A 49 0.96 -8.99 5.32
CA GLY A 49 -0.29 -9.27 6.00
C GLY A 49 -1.52 -9.23 5.10
N SER A 50 -2.68 -9.32 5.75
CA SER A 50 -3.97 -9.23 5.09
C SER A 50 -4.30 -7.81 4.63
N VAL A 51 -5.06 -7.69 3.55
CA VAL A 51 -5.47 -6.43 2.94
C VAL A 51 -6.98 -6.34 2.93
N ARG A 52 -7.53 -5.21 3.36
CA ARG A 52 -8.96 -4.89 3.20
C ARG A 52 -9.15 -3.60 2.43
N ARG A 53 -10.30 -3.46 1.77
CA ARG A 53 -10.71 -2.18 1.19
C ARG A 53 -10.99 -1.18 2.32
N LEU A 54 -10.66 0.09 2.09
CA LEU A 54 -11.18 1.19 2.89
C LEU A 54 -12.65 1.43 2.55
N SER A 55 -13.37 2.11 3.44
CA SER A 55 -14.77 2.46 3.17
C SER A 55 -14.89 3.40 1.96
N GLU A 56 -16.10 3.50 1.39
CA GLU A 56 -16.35 4.46 0.31
C GLU A 56 -16.17 5.89 0.81
N GLU A 57 -16.60 6.18 2.04
CA GLU A 57 -16.48 7.49 2.68
C GLU A 57 -15.01 7.88 2.88
N GLU A 58 -14.19 6.97 3.41
CA GLU A 58 -12.73 7.19 3.55
C GLU A 58 -12.07 7.42 2.19
N SER A 59 -12.51 6.68 1.16
CA SER A 59 -12.01 6.81 -0.20
C SER A 59 -12.42 8.14 -0.84
N GLU A 60 -13.66 8.58 -0.64
CA GLU A 60 -14.21 9.86 -1.11
C GLU A 60 -13.48 11.05 -0.47
N GLN A 61 -13.33 11.03 0.85
CA GLN A 61 -12.61 12.06 1.59
C GLN A 61 -11.17 12.20 1.10
N TYR A 62 -10.47 11.06 0.97
CA TYR A 62 -9.10 11.09 0.47
C TYR A 62 -9.03 11.53 -1.00
N PHE A 63 -9.95 11.09 -1.86
CA PHE A 63 -10.00 11.50 -3.27
C PHE A 63 -10.07 13.02 -3.42
N HIS A 64 -10.99 13.66 -2.70
CA HIS A 64 -11.20 15.11 -2.78
C HIS A 64 -10.09 15.94 -2.13
N SER A 65 -9.32 15.36 -1.21
CA SER A 65 -8.12 16.01 -0.66
C SER A 65 -6.95 16.12 -1.66
N ARG A 66 -6.97 15.32 -2.75
CA ARG A 66 -5.90 15.30 -3.75
C ARG A 66 -5.96 16.54 -4.66
N PRO A 67 -4.84 16.99 -5.24
CA PRO A 67 -4.87 18.02 -6.26
C PRO A 67 -5.84 17.69 -7.40
N ARG A 68 -6.54 18.69 -7.93
CA ARG A 68 -7.56 18.52 -8.97
C ARG A 68 -7.06 17.74 -10.18
N SER A 69 -5.84 18.01 -10.64
CA SER A 69 -5.20 17.26 -11.74
C SER A 69 -5.05 15.77 -11.44
N SER A 70 -4.80 15.41 -10.18
CA SER A 70 -4.72 14.01 -9.74
C SER A 70 -6.10 13.33 -9.68
N GLN A 71 -7.15 14.07 -9.36
CA GLN A 71 -8.54 13.59 -9.43
C GLN A 71 -8.93 13.32 -10.90
N ILE A 72 -8.68 14.30 -11.78
CA ILE A 72 -8.96 14.18 -13.23
C ILE A 72 -8.18 13.01 -13.84
N GLY A 73 -6.89 12.87 -13.54
CA GLY A 73 -6.09 11.76 -14.04
C GLY A 73 -6.61 10.38 -13.62
N ALA A 74 -7.26 10.28 -12.46
CA ALA A 74 -7.90 9.05 -12.02
C ALA A 74 -9.18 8.73 -12.82
N VAL A 75 -9.93 9.75 -13.26
CA VAL A 75 -11.10 9.59 -14.16
C VAL A 75 -10.66 9.27 -15.59
N ALA A 76 -9.59 9.92 -16.07
CA ALA A 76 -9.10 9.78 -17.43
C ALA A 76 -8.53 8.39 -17.74
N SER A 77 -8.02 7.69 -16.72
CA SER A 77 -7.25 6.46 -16.87
C SER A 77 -7.96 5.24 -16.27
N ARG A 78 -8.35 4.30 -17.15
CA ARG A 78 -8.67 2.92 -16.74
C ARG A 78 -7.36 2.17 -16.50
N GLN A 79 -6.82 2.32 -15.30
CA GLN A 79 -5.46 1.89 -14.98
C GLN A 79 -5.19 0.42 -15.36
N SER A 80 -4.15 0.17 -16.16
CA SER A 80 -3.74 -1.16 -16.68
C SER A 80 -4.56 -1.73 -17.83
N SER A 81 -5.50 -0.97 -18.44
CA SER A 81 -6.11 -1.36 -19.71
C SER A 81 -5.23 -1.00 -20.91
N VAL A 82 -5.37 -1.72 -22.01
CA VAL A 82 -4.74 -1.38 -23.30
C VAL A 82 -5.34 -0.07 -23.83
N ILE A 83 -4.49 0.80 -24.36
CA ILE A 83 -4.86 2.07 -25.01
C ILE A 83 -4.07 2.21 -26.32
N PRO A 84 -4.56 2.97 -27.31
CA PRO A 84 -3.92 3.02 -28.63
C PRO A 84 -2.58 3.77 -28.64
N ASN A 85 -2.46 4.85 -27.86
CA ASN A 85 -1.26 5.70 -27.80
C ASN A 85 -1.35 6.69 -26.63
N ARG A 86 -0.35 7.57 -26.50
CA ARG A 86 -0.26 8.59 -25.46
C ARG A 86 -1.25 9.73 -25.69
N GLU A 87 -1.46 10.10 -26.96
CA GLU A 87 -2.32 11.20 -27.39
C GLU A 87 -3.77 10.97 -26.95
N TYR A 88 -4.23 9.72 -26.97
CA TYR A 88 -5.53 9.31 -26.43
C TYR A 88 -5.72 9.77 -24.97
N LEU A 89 -4.74 9.53 -24.10
CA LEU A 89 -4.83 9.96 -22.70
C LEU A 89 -4.77 11.48 -22.55
N MET A 90 -3.96 12.17 -23.37
CA MET A 90 -3.88 13.63 -23.34
C MET A 90 -5.20 14.28 -23.74
N GLN A 91 -5.83 13.79 -24.81
CA GLN A 91 -7.13 14.27 -25.28
C GLN A 91 -8.20 14.05 -24.21
N ARG A 92 -8.29 12.85 -23.65
CA ARG A 92 -9.26 12.58 -22.56
C ARG A 92 -9.00 13.46 -21.34
N ASN A 93 -7.75 13.69 -20.96
CA ASN A 93 -7.43 14.55 -19.83
C ASN A 93 -7.89 15.99 -20.08
N ALA A 94 -7.60 16.56 -21.26
CA ALA A 94 -8.01 17.91 -21.63
C ALA A 94 -9.55 18.06 -21.69
N GLU A 95 -10.25 17.07 -22.25
CA GLU A 95 -11.72 17.02 -22.26
C GLU A 95 -12.29 17.03 -20.83
N LEU A 96 -11.70 16.27 -19.92
CA LEU A 96 -12.15 16.18 -18.53
C LEU A 96 -11.80 17.43 -17.72
N GLU A 97 -10.65 18.07 -17.98
CA GLU A 97 -10.31 19.38 -17.43
C GLU A 97 -11.34 20.44 -17.83
N GLN A 98 -11.79 20.43 -19.08
CA GLN A 98 -12.84 21.32 -19.54
C GLN A 98 -14.19 20.97 -18.91
N LYS A 99 -14.58 19.69 -18.94
CA LYS A 99 -15.85 19.20 -18.40
C LYS A 99 -16.00 19.52 -16.91
N TYR A 100 -14.94 19.32 -16.15
CA TYR A 100 -14.97 19.53 -14.71
C TYR A 100 -14.48 20.91 -14.29
N ARG A 101 -14.20 21.85 -15.19
CA ARG A 101 -13.57 23.16 -14.86
C ARG A 101 -14.12 23.82 -13.60
N ASP A 102 -15.44 23.98 -13.51
CA ASP A 102 -16.11 24.73 -12.44
C ASP A 102 -16.96 23.85 -11.52
N VAL A 103 -16.85 22.53 -11.64
CA VAL A 103 -17.61 21.56 -10.83
C VAL A 103 -16.69 20.57 -10.12
N PRO A 104 -17.13 19.94 -9.02
CA PRO A 104 -16.36 18.87 -8.38
C PRO A 104 -16.12 17.70 -9.34
N VAL A 105 -14.94 17.10 -9.28
CA VAL A 105 -14.65 15.85 -10.00
C VAL A 105 -15.20 14.71 -9.14
N PRO A 106 -16.16 13.91 -9.61
CA PRO A 106 -16.64 12.77 -8.83
C PRO A 106 -15.55 11.70 -8.73
N LYS A 107 -15.45 11.03 -7.59
CA LYS A 107 -14.60 9.84 -7.46
C LYS A 107 -15.14 8.73 -8.37
N PRO A 108 -14.30 8.11 -9.22
CA PRO A 108 -14.71 6.90 -9.93
C PRO A 108 -15.11 5.76 -8.97
N GLU A 109 -16.14 4.98 -9.32
CA GLU A 109 -16.58 3.82 -8.52
C GLU A 109 -15.46 2.77 -8.33
N ASP A 110 -14.63 2.62 -9.36
CA ASP A 110 -13.48 1.73 -9.37
C ASP A 110 -12.25 2.33 -8.69
N TRP A 111 -12.30 3.54 -8.15
CA TRP A 111 -11.20 4.15 -7.42
C TRP A 111 -11.43 4.10 -5.90
N GLY A 112 -10.43 3.65 -5.15
CA GLY A 112 -10.51 3.61 -3.70
C GLY A 112 -9.22 3.18 -3.00
N GLY A 113 -9.31 3.12 -1.68
CA GLY A 113 -8.19 2.73 -0.82
C GLY A 113 -8.19 1.27 -0.43
N TYR A 114 -7.00 0.79 -0.12
CA TYR A 114 -6.75 -0.44 0.63
C TYR A 114 -5.92 -0.12 1.86
N ILE A 115 -6.06 -0.95 2.90
CA ILE A 115 -5.21 -0.94 4.07
C ILE A 115 -4.68 -2.35 4.32
N LEU A 116 -3.36 -2.46 4.45
CA LEU A 116 -2.68 -3.68 4.82
C LEU A 116 -2.52 -3.72 6.34
N GLN A 117 -3.15 -4.69 6.98
CA GLN A 117 -2.98 -4.97 8.41
C GLN A 117 -1.74 -5.83 8.61
N PRO A 118 -0.72 -5.37 9.37
CA PRO A 118 0.55 -6.07 9.46
C PRO A 118 0.44 -7.31 10.35
N ASP A 119 0.83 -8.45 9.77
CA ASP A 119 1.05 -9.72 10.46
C ASP A 119 2.54 -9.97 10.71
N VAL A 120 3.40 -9.46 9.81
CA VAL A 120 4.86 -9.52 9.89
C VAL A 120 5.45 -8.16 9.53
N VAL A 121 6.46 -7.72 10.27
CA VAL A 121 7.27 -6.53 9.96
C VAL A 121 8.74 -6.85 10.16
N GLU A 122 9.55 -6.72 9.12
CA GLU A 122 11.00 -6.89 9.18
C GLU A 122 11.70 -5.54 9.05
N PHE A 123 12.63 -5.29 9.97
CA PHE A 123 13.58 -4.19 9.89
C PHE A 123 14.95 -4.75 9.53
N TRP A 124 15.44 -4.34 8.38
CA TRP A 124 16.77 -4.68 7.88
C TRP A 124 17.67 -3.44 7.90
N GLN A 125 18.86 -3.60 8.46
CA GLN A 125 19.91 -2.58 8.47
C GLN A 125 21.19 -3.14 7.86
N GLY A 126 21.63 -2.48 6.79
CA GLY A 126 22.83 -2.82 6.07
C GLY A 126 24.07 -2.55 6.90
N GLN A 127 25.08 -3.38 6.69
CA GLN A 127 26.35 -3.39 7.39
C GLN A 127 27.46 -3.62 6.37
N THR A 128 28.56 -2.88 6.47
CA THR A 128 29.70 -2.99 5.54
C THR A 128 30.37 -4.37 5.61
N SER A 129 30.30 -5.03 6.76
CA SER A 129 30.79 -6.39 7.01
C SER A 129 29.99 -7.49 6.32
N ARG A 130 28.86 -7.17 5.68
CA ARG A 130 27.86 -8.12 5.13
C ARG A 130 27.07 -8.90 6.18
N LEU A 131 27.36 -8.72 7.47
CA LEU A 131 26.60 -9.28 8.57
C LEU A 131 25.42 -8.35 8.92
N HIS A 132 24.45 -8.25 8.00
CA HIS A 132 23.31 -7.37 8.13
C HIS A 132 22.44 -7.68 9.35
N ASP A 133 21.89 -6.63 9.97
CA ASP A 133 20.94 -6.79 11.06
C ASP A 133 19.54 -7.02 10.49
N ARG A 134 18.89 -8.09 10.95
CA ARG A 134 17.51 -8.42 10.61
C ARG A 134 16.72 -8.69 11.88
N ILE A 135 15.81 -7.79 12.22
CA ILE A 135 14.89 -7.95 13.35
C ILE A 135 13.48 -8.08 12.77
N VAL A 136 12.86 -9.22 13.00
CA VAL A 136 11.52 -9.54 12.46
C VAL A 136 10.52 -9.64 13.58
N PHE A 137 9.46 -8.87 13.46
CA PHE A 137 8.27 -8.91 14.29
C PHE A 137 7.21 -9.76 13.59
N ARG A 138 6.49 -10.59 14.34
CA ARG A 138 5.30 -11.32 13.90
C ARG A 138 4.25 -11.36 15.00
N ARG A 139 2.98 -11.37 14.62
CA ARG A 139 1.88 -11.60 15.58
C ARG A 139 1.83 -13.07 16.00
N LEU A 140 1.63 -13.33 17.28
CA LEU A 140 1.25 -14.66 17.75
C LEU A 140 -0.20 -14.93 17.35
N ARG A 141 -0.45 -16.10 16.76
CA ARG A 141 -1.82 -16.57 16.49
C ARG A 141 -2.34 -17.30 17.71
N ASP A 142 -3.66 -17.27 17.91
CA ASP A 142 -4.31 -18.08 18.94
C ASP A 142 -3.95 -19.56 18.75
N GLY A 143 -3.56 -20.21 19.84
CA GLY A 143 -3.11 -21.61 19.83
C GLY A 143 -1.69 -21.83 19.30
N ALA A 144 -0.89 -20.78 19.09
CA ALA A 144 0.52 -20.94 18.76
C ALA A 144 1.31 -21.59 19.92
N GLU A 145 2.28 -22.43 19.56
CA GLU A 145 3.21 -22.98 20.54
C GLU A 145 3.96 -21.86 21.28
N PRO A 146 4.38 -22.11 22.54
CA PRO A 146 5.18 -21.16 23.29
C PRO A 146 6.42 -20.71 22.49
N PRO A 147 6.76 -19.41 22.50
CA PRO A 147 7.94 -18.93 21.81
C PRO A 147 9.20 -19.65 22.26
N GLY A 148 10.04 -20.06 21.31
CA GLY A 148 11.31 -20.73 21.59
C GLY A 148 12.33 -19.79 22.26
N PRO A 149 13.52 -20.31 22.66
CA PRO A 149 14.50 -19.55 23.44
C PRO A 149 15.07 -18.31 22.73
N MET A 150 14.96 -18.23 21.40
CA MET A 150 15.46 -17.12 20.59
C MET A 150 14.41 -16.04 20.33
N THR A 151 13.15 -16.28 20.71
CA THR A 151 12.04 -15.37 20.48
C THR A 151 11.82 -14.48 21.71
N ARG A 152 11.65 -13.19 21.48
CA ARG A 152 11.43 -12.18 22.51
C ARG A 152 10.01 -11.64 22.42
N ARG A 153 9.42 -11.26 23.56
CA ARG A 153 8.11 -10.60 23.60
C ARG A 153 8.25 -9.14 23.18
N GLY A 154 7.38 -8.71 22.27
CA GLY A 154 7.13 -7.31 21.96
C GLY A 154 5.90 -6.78 22.69
N GLU A 155 5.38 -5.63 22.25
CA GLU A 155 4.14 -5.07 22.78
C GLU A 155 2.90 -5.82 22.27
N GLY A 156 1.89 -5.99 23.12
CA GLY A 156 0.66 -6.69 22.77
C GLY A 156 0.91 -8.15 22.33
N GLU A 157 0.39 -8.50 21.16
CA GLU A 157 0.49 -9.84 20.57
C GLU A 157 1.76 -10.05 19.74
N TRP A 158 2.66 -9.05 19.70
CA TRP A 158 3.87 -9.13 18.90
C TRP A 158 4.95 -9.92 19.62
N VAL A 159 5.65 -10.74 18.86
CA VAL A 159 6.95 -11.29 19.21
C VAL A 159 7.98 -10.89 18.17
N PHE A 160 9.25 -10.92 18.53
CA PHE A 160 10.32 -10.67 17.59
C PHE A 160 11.53 -11.55 17.80
N GLU A 161 12.28 -11.74 16.72
CA GLU A 161 13.49 -12.56 16.66
C GLU A 161 14.48 -11.99 15.66
N ARG A 162 15.75 -12.39 15.79
CA ARG A 162 16.81 -12.01 14.86
C ARG A 162 16.96 -13.08 13.79
N LEU A 163 17.01 -12.67 12.52
CA LEU A 163 17.32 -13.57 11.41
C LEU A 163 18.78 -13.42 10.97
N ALA A 164 19.34 -14.48 10.40
CA ALA A 164 20.61 -14.40 9.69
C ALA A 164 20.47 -13.49 8.46
N PRO A 165 21.50 -12.68 8.13
CA PRO A 165 21.50 -11.74 7.02
C PRO A 165 21.21 -12.39 5.66
#